data_AF-A0A0G0Z1I4-F1
#
_entry.id   AF-A0A0G0Z1I4-F1
#
_cell.length_a   1.000
_cell.length_b   1.000
_cell.length_c   1.000
_cell.angle_alpha   90.00
_cell.angle_beta   90.00
_cell.angle_gamma   90.00
#
_symmetry.space_group_name_H-M   'P 1'
#
loop_
_entity.id
_entity.type
_entity.pdbx_description
1 polymer ?
#
loop_
_entity_poly.entity_id
_entity_poly.type
_entity_poly.pdbx_seq_one_letter_code
_entity_poly.pdbx_strand_id
1 'polypeptide(L)'
;MKLKLIFFATLTAFLIPVSVLAATFSVRIGQPKTPTNQNNFKLTFVALDTQTSGRNITVKCFKKGPSDGGYSQFDTEKILIEGGNTDYCNVTSSILNSNGTYSFYVTAEVPSEPLLTSTTVFVDYNNSSPSTPISYSKERLNDCDYKIKFKTADDGRTFRVELYRSDSLSISIDSGHLVTTQNIGPNSEGSFTNSVPTCGKEYYFAIRAVDSSDNVSGITGDSFTKVIIEGSTTTTGTTTQQQALLAEGSQVTEGTTVEDTETTITPPDETPSTESGTPEVLGIQKSKWDSIRWLSIPLILIATFFFLKSKKRA
;
A
#
# COMPACT_ATOMS: atom_id res chain seq x y z
N MET A 1 -30.42 -78.08 0.79
CA MET A 1 -31.45 -77.17 1.30
C MET A 1 -30.77 -75.85 1.63
N LYS A 2 -31.12 -74.79 0.91
CA LYS A 2 -30.49 -73.46 0.96
C LYS A 2 -31.11 -72.66 2.11
N LEU A 3 -30.31 -72.01 2.94
CA LEU A 3 -30.70 -70.71 3.51
C LEU A 3 -29.44 -69.91 3.87
N LYS A 4 -29.08 -68.98 2.97
CA LYS A 4 -28.07 -67.95 3.22
C LYS A 4 -28.75 -66.86 4.06
N LEU A 5 -28.31 -66.68 5.30
CA LEU A 5 -28.70 -65.52 6.11
C LEU A 5 -27.67 -64.41 5.85
N ILE A 6 -28.08 -63.41 5.07
CA ILE A 6 -27.29 -62.21 4.78
C ILE A 6 -27.54 -61.24 5.93
N PHE A 7 -26.53 -60.99 6.76
CA PHE A 7 -26.54 -59.95 7.78
C PHE A 7 -26.38 -58.59 7.10
N PHE A 8 -27.47 -57.82 7.01
CA PHE A 8 -27.45 -56.45 6.50
C PHE A 8 -27.08 -55.52 7.66
N ALA A 9 -25.79 -55.19 7.78
CA ALA A 9 -25.30 -54.20 8.73
C ALA A 9 -25.75 -52.80 8.27
N THR A 10 -26.81 -52.27 8.87
CA THR A 10 -27.23 -50.87 8.70
C THR A 10 -26.22 -49.96 9.40
N LEU A 11 -25.32 -49.36 8.61
CA LEU A 11 -24.45 -48.26 9.01
C LEU A 11 -25.30 -47.00 9.19
N THR A 12 -25.85 -46.79 10.40
CA THR A 12 -26.36 -45.49 10.81
C THR A 12 -25.17 -44.55 11.01
N ALA A 13 -24.86 -43.75 9.99
CA ALA A 13 -23.97 -42.62 10.11
C ALA A 13 -24.59 -41.62 11.10
N PHE A 14 -24.10 -41.65 12.34
CA PHE A 14 -24.43 -40.67 13.36
C PHE A 14 -23.80 -39.33 12.92
N LEU A 15 -24.60 -38.48 12.29
CA LEU A 15 -24.25 -37.08 12.01
C LEU A 15 -24.18 -36.35 13.34
N ILE A 16 -23.03 -36.43 14.02
CA ILE A 16 -22.75 -35.55 15.15
C ILE A 16 -22.58 -34.15 14.55
N PRO A 17 -23.41 -33.16 14.89
CA PRO A 17 -23.12 -31.79 14.52
C PRO A 17 -21.80 -31.40 15.20
N VAL A 18 -20.74 -31.24 14.41
CA VAL A 18 -19.54 -30.55 14.87
C VAL A 18 -19.97 -29.10 15.08
N SER A 19 -20.19 -28.70 16.33
CA SER A 19 -20.37 -27.30 16.68
C SER A 19 -19.05 -26.58 16.40
N VAL A 20 -19.01 -25.79 15.34
CA VAL A 20 -17.93 -24.83 15.11
C VAL A 20 -18.13 -23.72 16.15
N LEU A 21 -17.34 -23.73 17.23
CA LEU A 21 -17.30 -22.60 18.14
C LEU A 21 -16.64 -21.44 17.39
N ALA A 22 -17.40 -20.39 17.11
CA ALA A 22 -16.81 -19.11 16.76
C ALA A 22 -16.09 -18.56 18.01
N ALA A 23 -14.85 -18.09 17.86
CA ALA A 23 -14.15 -17.42 18.95
C ALA A 23 -14.97 -16.19 19.38
N THR A 24 -15.31 -16.11 20.66
CA THR A 24 -16.19 -15.05 21.16
C THR A 24 -15.49 -13.71 21.25
N PHE A 25 -14.17 -13.72 21.43
CA PHE A 25 -13.31 -12.54 21.46
C PHE A 25 -12.15 -12.75 20.47
N SER A 26 -11.84 -11.74 19.66
CA SER A 26 -10.79 -11.81 18.65
C SER A 26 -10.16 -10.45 18.36
N VAL A 27 -8.89 -10.48 17.95
CA VAL A 27 -8.16 -9.29 17.48
C VAL A 27 -7.35 -9.63 16.23
N ARG A 28 -7.34 -8.73 15.26
CA ARG A 28 -6.57 -8.83 14.01
C ARG A 28 -5.95 -7.49 13.67
N ILE A 29 -4.78 -7.53 13.06
CA ILE A 29 -4.05 -6.35 12.62
C ILE A 29 -3.82 -6.41 11.11
N GLY A 30 -3.91 -5.26 10.44
CA GLY A 30 -3.62 -5.13 9.02
C GLY A 30 -2.12 -5.03 8.76
N GLN A 31 -1.67 -5.64 7.66
CA GLN A 31 -0.29 -5.53 7.18
C GLN A 31 -0.12 -4.21 6.40
N PRO A 32 0.72 -3.26 6.85
CA PRO A 32 1.01 -2.05 6.09
C PRO A 32 1.81 -2.37 4.82
N LYS A 33 1.84 -1.41 3.87
CA LYS A 33 2.72 -1.48 2.70
C LYS A 33 4.17 -1.63 3.17
N THR A 34 4.88 -2.58 2.58
CA THR A 34 6.30 -2.81 2.82
C THR A 34 6.95 -3.43 1.57
N PRO A 35 8.22 -3.10 1.26
CA PRO A 35 9.02 -2.04 1.86
C PRO A 35 8.43 -0.64 1.58
N THR A 36 8.83 0.37 2.37
CA THR A 36 8.26 1.71 2.27
C THR A 36 9.25 2.80 2.73
N ASN A 37 9.16 3.96 2.10
CA ASN A 37 9.80 5.20 2.56
C ASN A 37 8.86 6.12 3.35
N GLN A 38 7.59 5.72 3.51
CA GLN A 38 6.61 6.47 4.28
C GLN A 38 6.85 6.26 5.77
N ASN A 39 7.18 7.36 6.46
CA ASN A 39 7.45 7.37 7.90
C ASN A 39 6.20 7.65 8.75
N ASN A 40 5.04 7.75 8.13
CA ASN A 40 3.76 7.93 8.81
C ASN A 40 2.69 7.07 8.13
N PHE A 41 1.84 6.43 8.93
CA PHE A 41 0.67 5.69 8.46
C PHE A 41 -0.23 5.29 9.62
N LYS A 42 -1.46 4.87 9.29
CA LYS A 42 -2.42 4.31 10.23
C LYS A 42 -2.31 2.79 10.25
N LEU A 43 -1.81 2.23 11.36
CA LEU A 43 -1.78 0.79 11.57
C LEU A 43 -3.16 0.31 12.02
N THR A 44 -3.95 -0.14 11.05
CA THR A 44 -5.36 -0.50 11.27
C THR A 44 -5.48 -1.86 11.95
N PHE A 45 -6.41 -1.99 12.88
CA PHE A 45 -6.77 -3.25 13.53
C PHE A 45 -8.28 -3.38 13.67
N VAL A 46 -8.72 -4.62 13.89
CA VAL A 46 -10.11 -4.97 14.19
C VAL A 46 -10.10 -5.81 15.45
N ALA A 47 -10.88 -5.42 16.45
CA ALA A 47 -11.15 -6.24 17.63
C ALA A 47 -12.66 -6.42 17.78
N LEU A 48 -13.09 -7.65 18.05
CA LEU A 48 -14.50 -8.03 18.14
C LEU A 48 -14.71 -8.86 19.40
N ASP A 49 -15.73 -8.51 20.17
CA ASP A 49 -16.27 -9.31 21.27
C ASP A 49 -17.76 -9.56 21.00
N THR A 50 -18.12 -10.81 20.77
CA THR A 50 -19.49 -11.25 20.49
C THR A 50 -20.32 -11.44 21.75
N GLN A 51 -19.71 -11.39 22.94
CA GLN A 51 -20.47 -11.27 24.18
C GLN A 51 -20.98 -9.83 24.31
N THR A 52 -22.29 -9.68 24.13
CA THR A 52 -23.01 -8.41 24.25
C THR A 52 -23.27 -8.04 25.72
N SER A 53 -22.22 -8.10 26.54
CA SER A 53 -22.30 -7.90 28.00
C SER A 53 -21.72 -6.56 28.43
N GLY A 54 -21.96 -5.46 27.72
CA GLY A 54 -21.56 -4.11 28.16
C GLY A 54 -20.05 -3.92 28.39
N ARG A 55 -19.21 -4.78 27.79
CA ARG A 55 -17.76 -4.76 28.00
C ARG A 55 -17.07 -4.00 26.88
N ASN A 56 -16.33 -2.96 27.25
CA ASN A 56 -15.44 -2.27 26.33
C ASN A 56 -14.20 -3.12 26.06
N ILE A 57 -13.68 -3.01 24.83
CA ILE A 57 -12.42 -3.64 24.44
C ILE A 57 -11.31 -2.59 24.54
N THR A 58 -10.30 -2.86 25.36
CA THR A 58 -9.10 -2.01 25.44
C THR A 58 -8.02 -2.59 24.56
N VAL A 59 -7.55 -1.80 23.58
CA VAL A 59 -6.48 -2.19 22.67
C VAL A 59 -5.22 -1.37 22.91
N LYS A 60 -4.07 -2.03 22.97
CA LYS A 60 -2.75 -1.40 23.10
C LYS A 60 -1.86 -1.77 21.93
N CYS A 61 -1.07 -0.80 21.47
CA CYS A 61 -0.26 -0.92 20.26
C CYS A 61 1.22 -1.01 20.60
N PHE A 62 1.88 -2.07 20.16
CA PHE A 62 3.28 -2.34 20.46
C PHE A 62 4.13 -2.32 19.19
N LYS A 63 5.35 -1.79 19.34
CA LYS A 63 6.35 -1.79 18.29
C LYS A 63 7.71 -2.25 18.81
N LYS A 64 8.50 -2.83 17.92
CA LYS A 64 9.93 -3.09 18.11
C LYS A 64 10.65 -2.64 16.84
N GLY A 65 11.46 -1.60 16.97
CA GLY A 65 12.31 -1.11 15.90
C GLY A 65 13.61 -1.90 15.75
N PRO A 66 14.40 -1.58 14.73
CA PRO A 66 15.63 -2.32 14.38
C PRO A 66 16.69 -2.28 15.48
N SER A 67 16.73 -1.20 16.25
CA SER A 67 17.68 -1.00 17.35
C SER A 67 17.06 -1.22 18.74
N ASP A 68 15.78 -1.58 18.81
CA ASP A 68 15.08 -1.74 20.09
C ASP A 68 15.40 -3.11 20.71
N GLY A 69 15.73 -3.12 22.01
CA GLY A 69 15.96 -4.37 22.76
C GLY A 69 14.70 -5.23 22.96
N GLY A 70 13.52 -4.63 22.84
CA GLY A 70 12.23 -5.30 23.06
C GLY A 70 11.06 -4.47 22.56
N TYR A 71 9.85 -4.99 22.76
CA TYR A 71 8.62 -4.28 22.39
C TYR A 71 8.27 -3.20 23.41
N SER A 72 7.81 -2.06 22.92
CA SER A 72 7.26 -0.98 23.73
C SER A 72 5.93 -0.51 23.17
N GLN A 73 5.04 -0.07 24.07
CA GLN A 73 3.81 0.58 23.65
C GLN A 73 4.16 1.95 23.04
N PHE A 74 3.58 2.28 21.89
CA PHE A 74 3.94 3.51 21.16
C PHE A 74 2.78 4.47 20.92
N ASP A 75 1.55 4.05 21.19
CA ASP A 75 0.35 4.87 21.05
C ASP A 75 -0.50 4.77 22.31
N THR A 76 -1.43 5.70 22.47
CA THR A 76 -2.43 5.68 23.54
C THR A 76 -3.35 4.47 23.42
N GLU A 77 -3.86 4.01 24.56
CA GLU A 77 -4.84 2.93 24.60
C GLU A 77 -6.10 3.33 23.83
N LYS A 78 -6.63 2.40 23.03
CA LYS A 78 -7.88 2.58 22.29
C LYS A 78 -8.98 1.84 23.02
N ILE A 79 -10.07 2.54 23.33
CA ILE A 79 -11.24 1.95 23.99
C ILE A 79 -12.33 1.84 22.94
N LEU A 80 -12.63 0.61 22.53
CA LEU A 80 -13.71 0.33 21.59
C LEU A 80 -15.02 0.13 22.33
N ILE A 81 -16.11 0.48 21.64
CA ILE A 81 -17.46 0.16 22.06
C ILE A 81 -17.68 -1.36 22.15
N GLU A 82 -18.71 -1.74 22.89
CA GLU A 82 -19.22 -3.11 22.95
C GLU A 82 -19.51 -3.69 21.56
N GLY A 83 -19.28 -4.99 21.37
CA GLY A 83 -19.34 -5.65 20.05
C GLY A 83 -18.04 -5.51 19.25
N GLY A 84 -17.24 -4.50 19.56
CA GLY A 84 -15.98 -4.19 18.90
C GLY A 84 -16.15 -3.39 17.61
N ASN A 85 -15.01 -2.91 17.08
CA ASN A 85 -14.96 -2.07 15.90
C ASN A 85 -13.57 -2.16 15.23
N THR A 86 -13.43 -1.46 14.11
CA THR A 86 -12.14 -1.13 13.51
C THR A 86 -11.63 0.18 14.10
N ASP A 87 -10.34 0.23 14.39
CA ASP A 87 -9.63 1.47 14.76
C ASP A 87 -8.15 1.36 14.32
N TYR A 88 -7.31 2.33 14.66
CA TYR A 88 -5.91 2.36 14.25
C TYR A 88 -4.96 2.89 15.31
N CYS A 89 -3.72 2.39 15.26
CA CYS A 89 -2.59 2.98 15.96
C CYS A 89 -1.89 3.98 15.05
N ASN A 90 -1.60 5.19 15.54
CA ASN A 90 -0.94 6.22 14.74
C ASN A 90 0.57 6.00 14.72
N VAL A 91 1.11 5.58 13.57
CA VAL A 91 2.56 5.46 13.37
C VAL A 91 3.06 6.76 12.79
N THR A 92 4.03 7.39 13.46
CA THR A 92 4.61 8.69 13.09
C THR A 92 6.12 8.57 12.88
N SER A 93 6.73 9.65 12.39
CA SER A 93 8.18 9.72 12.17
C SER A 93 9.02 9.57 13.44
N SER A 94 8.46 9.84 14.62
CA SER A 94 9.13 9.56 15.89
C SER A 94 9.18 8.06 16.21
N ILE A 95 8.26 7.26 15.63
CA ILE A 95 8.23 5.81 15.76
C ILE A 95 9.12 5.15 14.70
N LEU A 96 9.02 5.59 13.44
CA LEU A 96 9.85 5.14 12.31
C LEU A 96 11.03 6.10 12.09
N ASN A 97 12.00 6.03 12.98
CA ASN A 97 13.09 7.01 13.08
C ASN A 97 14.44 6.52 12.53
N SER A 98 14.53 5.25 12.11
CA SER A 98 15.75 4.63 11.61
C SER A 98 15.42 3.56 10.57
N ASN A 99 16.30 3.40 9.58
CA ASN A 99 16.11 2.39 8.53
C ASN A 99 16.22 0.97 9.10
N GLY A 100 15.39 0.08 8.57
CA GLY A 100 15.34 -1.34 8.92
C GLY A 100 13.94 -1.84 9.18
N THR A 101 13.86 -3.08 9.68
CA THR A 101 12.60 -3.76 9.90
C THR A 101 12.00 -3.43 11.27
N TYR A 102 10.78 -2.92 11.26
CA TYR A 102 9.93 -2.75 12.43
C TYR A 102 8.95 -3.90 12.55
N SER A 103 8.72 -4.36 13.76
CA SER A 103 7.71 -5.35 14.09
C SER A 103 6.60 -4.69 14.90
N PHE A 104 5.35 -4.94 14.55
CA PHE A 104 4.18 -4.40 15.24
C PHE A 104 3.20 -5.51 15.61
N TYR A 105 2.55 -5.36 16.76
CA TYR A 105 1.37 -6.13 17.12
C TYR A 105 0.46 -5.29 18.01
N VAL A 106 -0.77 -5.76 18.20
CA VAL A 106 -1.70 -5.18 19.16
C VAL A 106 -2.12 -6.23 20.19
N THR A 107 -2.41 -5.79 21.40
CA THR A 107 -3.09 -6.61 22.40
C THR A 107 -4.49 -6.08 22.64
N ALA A 108 -5.46 -6.97 22.83
CA ALA A 108 -6.82 -6.61 23.18
C ALA A 108 -7.21 -7.27 24.50
N GLU A 109 -7.84 -6.50 25.38
CA GLU A 109 -8.29 -6.92 26.70
C GLU A 109 -9.78 -6.61 26.86
N VAL A 110 -10.52 -7.57 27.42
CA VAL A 110 -11.87 -7.35 27.96
C VAL A 110 -11.96 -7.98 29.36
N PRO A 111 -12.81 -7.47 30.25
CA PRO A 111 -12.95 -8.03 31.59
C PRO A 111 -13.30 -9.52 31.57
N SER A 112 -12.60 -10.31 32.39
CA SER A 112 -12.82 -11.76 32.58
C SER A 112 -12.48 -12.66 31.38
N GLU A 113 -11.79 -12.15 30.37
CA GLU A 113 -11.19 -12.95 29.30
C GLU A 113 -9.66 -12.86 29.37
N PRO A 114 -8.92 -13.86 28.87
CA PRO A 114 -7.48 -13.75 28.72
C PRO A 114 -7.11 -12.64 27.72
N LEU A 115 -5.98 -11.97 27.97
CA LEU A 115 -5.39 -11.01 27.04
C LEU A 115 -5.12 -11.68 25.69
N LEU A 116 -5.63 -11.11 24.61
CA LEU A 116 -5.34 -11.58 23.26
C LEU A 116 -4.24 -10.75 22.63
N THR A 117 -3.33 -11.43 21.94
CA THR A 117 -2.27 -10.80 21.15
C THR A 117 -2.50 -11.11 19.68
N SER A 118 -2.43 -10.09 18.83
CA SER A 118 -2.54 -10.30 17.37
C SER A 118 -1.31 -11.02 16.82
N THR A 119 -1.38 -11.44 15.57
CA THR A 119 -0.16 -11.74 14.81
C THR A 119 0.75 -10.52 14.75
N THR A 120 2.06 -10.76 14.65
CA THR A 120 3.03 -9.71 14.38
C THR A 120 3.10 -9.40 12.89
N VAL A 121 3.07 -8.12 12.53
CA VAL A 121 3.28 -7.62 11.16
C VAL A 121 4.61 -6.89 11.08
N PHE A 122 5.20 -6.88 9.89
CA PHE A 122 6.54 -6.35 9.67
C PHE A 122 6.52 -5.21 8.67
N VAL A 123 7.27 -4.14 8.93
CA VAL A 123 7.45 -3.03 8.00
C VAL A 123 8.94 -2.80 7.84
N ASP A 124 9.45 -3.12 6.66
CA ASP A 124 10.77 -2.67 6.22
C ASP A 124 10.70 -1.19 5.80
N TYR A 125 11.26 -0.32 6.63
CA TYR A 125 11.32 1.12 6.41
C TYR A 125 12.70 1.52 5.92
N ASN A 126 12.75 2.21 4.78
CA ASN A 126 13.97 2.70 4.19
C ASN A 126 13.73 4.05 3.51
N ASN A 127 14.45 5.09 3.93
CA ASN A 127 14.43 6.43 3.35
C ASN A 127 15.71 6.80 2.59
N SER A 128 16.57 5.83 2.30
CA SER A 128 17.82 6.05 1.58
C SER A 128 17.58 6.01 0.07
N SER A 129 17.77 7.12 -0.60
CA SER A 129 17.62 7.20 -2.06
C SER A 129 18.70 6.42 -2.82
N PRO A 130 18.35 5.85 -3.99
CA PRO A 130 19.34 5.41 -4.95
C PRO A 130 20.12 6.61 -5.49
N SER A 131 21.33 6.34 -5.94
CA SER A 131 22.18 7.33 -6.60
C SER A 131 21.69 7.58 -8.04
N THR A 132 21.92 8.79 -8.55
CA THR A 132 21.49 9.19 -9.90
C THR A 132 22.11 8.27 -10.96
N PRO A 133 21.34 7.82 -11.97
CA PRO A 133 21.91 7.13 -13.13
C PRO A 133 23.04 7.92 -13.78
N ILE A 134 24.00 7.22 -14.37
CA ILE A 134 25.18 7.79 -15.04
C ILE A 134 25.18 7.42 -16.53
N SER A 135 26.11 7.99 -17.28
CA SER A 135 26.29 7.70 -18.72
C SER A 135 25.03 7.92 -19.56
N TYR A 136 24.18 8.90 -19.17
CA TYR A 136 23.02 9.28 -19.94
C TYR A 136 23.45 9.70 -21.36
N SER A 137 22.77 9.14 -22.35
CA SER A 137 22.90 9.59 -23.74
C SER A 137 21.58 9.43 -24.48
N LYS A 138 21.37 10.35 -25.43
CA LYS A 138 20.20 10.38 -26.31
C LYS A 138 20.66 10.24 -27.75
N GLU A 139 20.02 9.33 -28.48
CA GLU A 139 20.24 9.08 -29.90
C GLU A 139 18.89 9.18 -30.62
N ARG A 140 18.85 9.92 -31.73
CA ARG A 140 17.67 9.98 -32.59
C ARG A 140 17.77 8.84 -33.61
N LEU A 141 16.86 7.87 -33.53
CA LEU A 141 16.88 6.69 -34.41
C LEU A 141 16.26 7.01 -35.78
N ASN A 142 15.21 7.82 -35.78
CA ASN A 142 14.54 8.34 -36.98
C ASN A 142 13.75 9.61 -36.59
N ASP A 143 12.88 10.10 -37.47
CA ASP A 143 12.15 11.33 -37.19
C ASP A 143 11.15 11.26 -36.03
N CYS A 144 10.71 10.06 -35.64
CA CYS A 144 9.70 9.80 -34.63
C CYS A 144 10.24 9.08 -33.38
N ASP A 145 11.46 8.54 -33.41
CA ASP A 145 11.96 7.67 -32.35
C ASP A 145 13.28 8.16 -31.76
N TYR A 146 13.34 8.15 -30.43
CA TYR A 146 14.54 8.38 -29.64
C TYR A 146 14.95 7.13 -28.87
N LYS A 147 16.25 6.87 -28.80
CA LYS A 147 16.86 5.87 -27.92
C LYS A 147 17.61 6.57 -26.81
N ILE A 148 17.24 6.26 -25.58
CA ILE A 148 17.87 6.78 -24.36
C ILE A 148 18.68 5.66 -23.75
N LYS A 149 19.97 5.85 -23.53
CA LYS A 149 20.86 4.86 -22.90
C LYS A 149 21.38 5.44 -21.58
N PHE A 150 21.58 4.58 -20.61
CA PHE A 150 22.06 4.95 -19.28
C PHE A 150 22.68 3.75 -18.59
N LYS A 151 23.42 4.01 -17.51
CA LYS A 151 23.87 3.00 -16.56
C LYS A 151 23.33 3.34 -15.17
N THR A 152 22.74 2.38 -14.47
CA THR A 152 22.36 2.57 -13.07
C THR A 152 23.60 2.61 -12.18
N ALA A 153 23.50 3.34 -11.06
CA ALA A 153 24.62 3.45 -10.12
C ALA A 153 24.91 2.11 -9.42
N ASP A 154 26.17 1.94 -9.00
CA ASP A 154 26.64 0.77 -8.26
C ASP A 154 26.53 0.97 -6.75
N ASP A 155 25.31 1.25 -6.28
CA ASP A 155 25.02 1.53 -4.88
C ASP A 155 24.10 0.50 -4.22
N GLY A 156 23.74 -0.54 -4.98
CA GLY A 156 22.89 -1.64 -4.51
C GLY A 156 21.40 -1.31 -4.40
N ARG A 157 20.94 -0.09 -4.74
CA ARG A 157 19.58 0.36 -4.39
C ARG A 157 18.58 0.38 -5.55
N THR A 158 19.05 0.58 -6.79
CA THR A 158 18.15 0.75 -7.93
C THR A 158 17.29 -0.49 -8.17
N PHE A 159 15.97 -0.31 -8.23
CA PHE A 159 14.98 -1.35 -8.57
C PHE A 159 14.35 -1.11 -9.95
N ARG A 160 14.14 0.17 -10.30
CA ARG A 160 13.63 0.59 -11.61
C ARG A 160 14.19 1.95 -11.99
N VAL A 161 14.08 2.30 -13.26
CA VAL A 161 14.33 3.64 -13.79
C VAL A 161 13.07 4.17 -14.44
N GLU A 162 12.79 5.45 -14.22
CA GLU A 162 11.64 6.17 -14.77
C GLU A 162 12.13 7.12 -15.88
N LEU A 163 11.43 7.15 -17.02
CA LEU A 163 11.71 8.06 -18.14
C LEU A 163 10.63 9.13 -18.23
N TYR A 164 11.06 10.39 -18.27
CA TYR A 164 10.23 11.58 -18.44
C TYR A 164 10.51 12.22 -19.78
N ARG A 165 9.50 12.91 -20.33
CA ARG A 165 9.61 13.65 -21.60
C ARG A 165 8.97 15.01 -21.50
N SER A 166 9.62 16.00 -22.09
CA SER A 166 9.09 17.32 -22.36
C SER A 166 9.29 17.69 -23.84
N ASP A 167 8.47 18.59 -24.33
CA ASP A 167 8.57 19.18 -25.67
C ASP A 167 9.16 20.61 -25.63
N SER A 168 9.70 20.99 -24.47
CA SER A 168 10.42 22.23 -24.21
C SER A 168 11.59 21.99 -23.24
N LEU A 169 12.45 23.00 -23.07
CA LEU A 169 13.57 22.96 -22.12
C LEU A 169 13.13 23.07 -20.64
N SER A 170 11.83 23.13 -20.36
CA SER A 170 11.26 23.00 -19.03
C SER A 170 10.66 21.60 -18.89
N ILE A 171 11.11 20.83 -17.90
CA ILE A 171 10.58 19.48 -17.65
C ILE A 171 9.94 19.38 -16.28
N SER A 172 8.80 18.70 -16.21
CA SER A 172 8.20 18.30 -14.93
C SER A 172 8.43 16.81 -14.68
N ILE A 173 8.69 16.47 -13.42
CA ILE A 173 8.94 15.11 -12.95
C ILE A 173 7.71 14.69 -12.14
N ASP A 174 6.64 14.43 -12.87
CA ASP A 174 5.32 14.08 -12.36
C ASP A 174 4.69 12.97 -13.19
N SER A 175 3.51 12.50 -12.77
CA SER A 175 2.79 11.43 -13.46
C SER A 175 2.34 11.78 -14.89
N GLY A 176 2.16 13.07 -15.21
CA GLY A 176 1.74 13.54 -16.53
C GLY A 176 2.86 13.55 -17.57
N HIS A 177 4.11 13.66 -17.12
CA HIS A 177 5.30 13.66 -17.98
C HIS A 177 6.06 12.33 -17.97
N LEU A 178 5.66 11.40 -17.10
CA LEU A 178 6.18 10.04 -17.07
C LEU A 178 5.78 9.31 -18.36
N VAL A 179 6.79 8.88 -19.12
CA VAL A 179 6.61 8.12 -20.36
C VAL A 179 6.49 6.63 -20.06
N THR A 180 7.45 6.09 -19.31
CA THR A 180 7.54 4.65 -19.02
C THR A 180 8.49 4.40 -17.86
N THR A 181 8.46 3.18 -17.34
CA THR A 181 9.43 2.66 -16.38
C THR A 181 10.12 1.41 -16.93
N GLN A 182 11.31 1.10 -16.43
CA GLN A 182 12.02 -0.14 -16.71
C GLN A 182 12.52 -0.73 -15.39
N ASN A 183 12.13 -1.97 -15.09
CA ASN A 183 12.73 -2.71 -13.98
C ASN A 183 14.18 -3.06 -14.35
N ILE A 184 15.12 -2.61 -13.53
CA ILE A 184 16.55 -2.76 -13.75
C ILE A 184 17.27 -2.67 -12.40
N GLY A 185 18.23 -3.54 -12.17
CA GLY A 185 19.01 -3.57 -10.93
C GLY A 185 20.11 -2.50 -10.87
N PRO A 186 20.88 -2.47 -9.77
CA PRO A 186 22.07 -1.63 -9.67
C PRO A 186 23.16 -2.04 -10.67
N ASN A 187 24.09 -1.12 -10.95
CA ASN A 187 25.27 -1.31 -11.82
C ASN A 187 24.98 -1.96 -13.18
N SER A 188 23.84 -1.62 -13.77
CA SER A 188 23.32 -2.28 -14.98
C SER A 188 23.16 -1.25 -16.10
N GLU A 189 23.58 -1.63 -17.30
CA GLU A 189 23.31 -0.85 -18.52
C GLU A 189 21.84 -1.02 -18.91
N GLY A 190 21.18 0.10 -19.20
CA GLY A 190 19.77 0.17 -19.55
C GLY A 190 19.52 1.02 -20.78
N SER A 191 18.36 0.83 -21.40
CA SER A 191 17.93 1.70 -22.48
C SER A 191 16.42 1.73 -22.66
N PHE A 192 15.91 2.91 -22.99
CA PHE A 192 14.55 3.10 -23.47
C PHE A 192 14.53 3.37 -24.96
N THR A 193 13.48 2.92 -25.64
CA THR A 193 13.10 3.43 -26.96
C THR A 193 11.76 4.13 -26.79
N ASN A 194 11.68 5.41 -27.19
CA ASN A 194 10.47 6.20 -27.10
C ASN A 194 10.07 6.75 -28.48
N SER A 195 8.85 6.40 -28.90
CA SER A 195 8.18 7.03 -30.02
C SER A 195 7.48 8.30 -29.56
N VAL A 196 7.66 9.40 -30.30
CA VAL A 196 7.13 10.71 -29.94
C VAL A 196 5.82 11.03 -30.69
N PRO A 197 4.92 11.85 -30.12
CA PRO A 197 3.64 12.18 -30.73
C PRO A 197 3.73 12.98 -32.03
N THR A 198 4.78 13.79 -32.20
CA THR A 198 4.97 14.63 -33.39
C THR A 198 6.36 14.38 -33.96
N CYS A 199 6.43 13.62 -35.04
CA CYS A 199 7.69 13.37 -35.75
C CYS A 199 8.30 14.69 -36.25
N GLY A 200 9.62 14.79 -36.25
CA GLY A 200 10.34 16.00 -36.65
C GLY A 200 10.48 17.05 -35.54
N LYS A 201 9.67 16.99 -34.48
CA LYS A 201 9.78 17.90 -33.32
C LYS A 201 10.91 17.43 -32.40
N GLU A 202 11.64 18.39 -31.83
CA GLU A 202 12.62 18.10 -30.79
C GLU A 202 11.93 17.82 -29.44
N TYR A 203 12.37 16.74 -28.79
CA TYR A 203 11.93 16.37 -27.45
C TYR A 203 13.13 16.24 -26.51
N TYR A 204 12.86 16.52 -25.24
CA TYR A 204 13.82 16.49 -24.16
C TYR A 204 13.44 15.41 -23.15
N PHE A 205 14.44 14.69 -22.64
CA PHE A 205 14.24 13.53 -21.79
C PHE A 205 15.05 13.63 -20.50
N ALA A 206 14.44 13.12 -19.43
CA ALA A 206 15.10 12.97 -18.14
C ALA A 206 14.81 11.58 -17.58
N ILE A 207 15.74 11.07 -16.79
CA ILE A 207 15.61 9.80 -16.09
C ILE A 207 15.98 9.96 -14.62
N ARG A 208 15.39 9.11 -13.78
CA ARG A 208 15.79 8.90 -12.38
C ARG A 208 15.65 7.44 -12.00
N ALA A 209 16.49 6.98 -11.08
CA ALA A 209 16.36 5.68 -10.46
C ALA A 209 15.36 5.73 -9.31
N VAL A 210 14.70 4.59 -9.07
CA VAL A 210 13.80 4.38 -7.93
C VAL A 210 14.12 3.04 -7.30
N ASP A 211 14.18 2.99 -5.96
CA ASP A 211 14.40 1.76 -5.22
C ASP A 211 13.09 0.97 -4.97
N SER A 212 13.18 -0.13 -4.23
CA SER A 212 12.01 -0.95 -3.89
C SER A 212 11.06 -0.29 -2.88
N SER A 213 11.53 0.71 -2.13
CA SER A 213 10.78 1.46 -1.12
C SER A 213 10.15 2.75 -1.68
N ASP A 214 10.27 2.97 -2.99
CA ASP A 214 9.86 4.17 -3.72
C ASP A 214 10.67 5.44 -3.36
N ASN A 215 11.90 5.29 -2.85
CA ASN A 215 12.86 6.40 -2.82
C ASN A 215 13.39 6.68 -4.22
N VAL A 216 13.43 7.96 -4.57
CA VAL A 216 13.87 8.42 -5.89
C VAL A 216 15.28 9.00 -5.81
N SER A 217 16.07 8.81 -6.86
CA SER A 217 17.37 9.47 -7.00
C SER A 217 17.22 10.93 -7.43
N GLY A 218 18.36 11.62 -7.56
CA GLY A 218 18.43 12.80 -8.42
C GLY A 218 18.11 12.48 -9.89
N ILE A 219 18.10 13.51 -10.72
CA ILE A 219 17.71 13.40 -12.13
C ILE A 219 18.95 13.58 -13.02
N THR A 220 19.01 12.83 -14.10
CA THR A 220 19.95 13.07 -15.21
C THR A 220 19.19 13.07 -16.53
N GLY A 221 19.69 13.75 -17.55
CA GLY A 221 18.96 13.90 -18.80
C GLY A 221 19.60 14.89 -19.75
N ASP A 222 18.78 15.38 -20.68
CA ASP A 222 19.13 16.53 -21.51
C ASP A 222 19.33 17.79 -20.66
N SER A 223 19.90 18.83 -21.27
CA SER A 223 20.05 20.13 -20.60
C SER A 223 18.69 20.83 -20.50
N PHE A 224 18.24 21.13 -19.28
CA PHE A 224 17.00 21.86 -19.02
C PHE A 224 17.30 23.26 -18.48
N THR A 225 16.45 24.23 -18.83
CA THR A 225 16.46 25.57 -18.20
C THR A 225 15.64 25.60 -16.91
N LYS A 226 14.71 24.64 -16.76
CA LYS A 226 13.84 24.53 -15.58
C LYS A 226 13.46 23.08 -15.32
N VAL A 227 13.56 22.65 -14.07
CA VAL A 227 13.10 21.34 -13.61
C VAL A 227 12.06 21.55 -12.52
N ILE A 228 10.85 21.03 -12.75
CA ILE A 228 9.72 21.12 -11.83
C ILE A 228 9.53 19.74 -11.22
N ILE A 229 9.64 19.63 -9.91
CA ILE A 229 9.34 18.40 -9.16
C ILE A 229 8.05 18.70 -8.39
N GLU A 230 7.12 17.75 -8.29
CA GLU A 230 5.88 18.00 -7.52
C GLU A 230 6.22 18.57 -6.12
N GLY A 231 5.69 19.76 -5.82
CA GLY A 231 5.96 20.49 -4.56
C GLY A 231 7.24 21.33 -4.51
N SER A 232 8.09 21.36 -5.54
CA SER A 232 9.31 22.18 -5.59
C SER A 232 9.73 22.58 -7.01
N THR A 233 10.04 23.87 -7.21
CA THR A 233 10.58 24.35 -8.49
C THR A 233 12.08 24.60 -8.35
N THR A 234 12.90 23.93 -9.16
CA THR A 234 14.35 24.18 -9.21
C THR A 234 14.73 24.78 -10.56
N THR A 235 15.34 25.96 -10.55
CA THR A 235 15.94 26.56 -11.75
C THR A 235 17.35 26.01 -11.89
N THR A 236 17.60 25.20 -12.92
CA THR A 236 18.93 24.65 -13.18
C THR A 236 19.66 25.56 -14.16
N GLY A 237 20.78 26.14 -13.72
CA GLY A 237 21.78 26.72 -14.62
C GLY A 237 22.54 25.60 -15.32
N THR A 238 22.69 25.73 -16.63
CA THR A 238 23.45 24.86 -17.56
C THR A 238 24.59 24.08 -16.91
N THR A 239 24.52 22.75 -16.93
CA THR A 239 25.65 21.86 -16.66
C THR A 239 26.16 21.30 -17.98
N THR A 240 27.34 21.77 -18.41
CA THR A 240 28.12 21.18 -19.50
C THR A 240 28.79 19.92 -18.98
N GLN A 241 28.82 18.85 -19.79
CA GLN A 241 29.57 17.62 -19.51
C GLN A 241 31.07 17.92 -19.29
N GLN A 242 31.66 17.48 -18.16
CA GLN A 242 33.04 16.97 -18.14
C GLN A 242 33.40 16.20 -16.85
N GLN A 243 34.21 15.17 -17.05
CA GLN A 243 35.05 14.32 -16.18
C GLN A 243 35.21 14.59 -14.66
N ALA A 244 35.39 13.47 -13.96
CA ALA A 244 35.66 13.25 -12.54
C ALA A 244 36.79 14.05 -11.89
N LEU A 245 36.60 14.42 -10.61
CA LEU A 245 37.59 14.30 -9.53
C LEU A 245 36.93 14.45 -8.14
N LEU A 246 37.47 13.68 -7.19
CA LEU A 246 37.11 13.51 -5.78
C LEU A 246 37.31 14.80 -4.95
N ALA A 247 36.49 15.02 -3.92
CA ALA A 247 36.91 15.19 -2.50
C ALA A 247 35.79 15.73 -1.60
N GLU A 248 35.90 15.33 -0.34
CA GLU A 248 35.09 15.59 0.86
C GLU A 248 34.83 17.06 1.20
N GLY A 249 33.86 17.31 2.09
CA GLY A 249 33.95 18.46 2.99
C GLY A 249 32.63 19.11 3.38
N SER A 250 32.30 18.96 4.65
CA SER A 250 31.18 19.55 5.39
C SER A 250 31.20 21.10 5.44
N GLN A 251 30.00 21.67 5.62
CA GLN A 251 29.63 22.74 6.57
C GLN A 251 28.83 23.95 6.05
N VAL A 252 27.72 24.12 6.78
CA VAL A 252 26.87 25.28 7.10
C VAL A 252 27.65 26.56 7.43
N THR A 253 27.15 27.72 7.00
CA THR A 253 27.04 29.02 7.75
C THR A 253 26.11 29.94 6.92
N GLU A 254 24.90 30.34 7.36
CA GLU A 254 24.53 31.56 8.14
C GLU A 254 25.14 32.86 7.54
N GLY A 255 24.46 33.98 7.26
CA GLY A 255 23.08 34.47 7.29
C GLY A 255 23.09 35.91 6.70
N THR A 256 21.95 36.55 6.41
CA THR A 256 21.73 38.02 6.51
C THR A 256 20.25 38.35 6.23
N THR A 257 19.67 38.99 7.24
CA THR A 257 18.34 39.63 7.34
C THR A 257 18.30 40.98 6.61
N VAL A 258 17.17 41.32 5.97
CA VAL A 258 16.66 42.71 5.86
C VAL A 258 15.12 42.66 5.82
N GLU A 259 14.53 43.66 6.48
CA GLU A 259 13.15 43.80 6.95
C GLU A 259 12.05 43.92 5.89
N ASP A 260 10.92 43.29 6.23
CA ASP A 260 9.60 43.86 6.49
C ASP A 260 9.13 45.12 5.73
N THR A 261 7.99 44.98 5.05
CA THR A 261 7.05 46.09 4.86
C THR A 261 5.63 45.54 4.95
N GLU A 262 4.94 45.93 6.01
CA GLU A 262 3.51 45.74 6.27
C GLU A 262 2.65 46.11 5.06
N THR A 263 1.63 45.30 4.75
CA THR A 263 0.34 45.85 4.33
C THR A 263 -0.80 44.99 4.85
N THR A 264 -1.47 45.54 5.85
CA THR A 264 -2.77 45.16 6.42
C THR A 264 -3.88 45.17 5.39
N ILE A 265 -4.65 44.08 5.29
CA ILE A 265 -6.06 44.12 4.84
C ILE A 265 -6.87 43.08 5.64
N THR A 266 -7.85 43.56 6.39
CA THR A 266 -8.83 42.84 7.23
C THR A 266 -10.02 42.39 6.33
N PRO A 267 -10.82 41.38 6.74
CA PRO A 267 -11.59 40.47 5.87
C PRO A 267 -13.04 40.92 5.64
N PRO A 268 -13.82 40.23 4.78
CA PRO A 268 -15.26 40.29 4.82
C PRO A 268 -15.91 39.07 5.51
N ASP A 269 -16.98 39.41 6.21
CA ASP A 269 -17.93 38.66 7.05
C ASP A 269 -18.47 37.32 6.51
N GLU A 270 -18.79 36.45 7.48
CA GLU A 270 -19.71 35.32 7.38
C GLU A 270 -21.18 35.77 7.43
N THR A 271 -22.11 35.08 6.77
CA THR A 271 -23.31 34.44 7.39
C THR A 271 -24.12 33.60 6.37
N PRO A 272 -25.04 32.70 6.78
CA PRO A 272 -24.97 31.28 6.42
C PRO A 272 -26.13 30.82 5.51
N SER A 273 -25.94 29.70 4.82
CA SER A 273 -27.05 28.93 4.25
C SER A 273 -27.10 27.54 4.88
N THR A 274 -28.17 27.31 5.62
CA THR A 274 -28.63 26.00 6.09
C THR A 274 -29.33 25.32 4.93
N GLU A 275 -28.86 24.16 4.48
CA GLU A 275 -29.73 23.22 3.79
C GLU A 275 -29.46 21.79 4.23
N SER A 276 -30.55 21.19 4.70
CA SER A 276 -30.69 19.83 5.17
C SER A 276 -30.60 18.86 3.99
N GLY A 277 -29.64 17.95 4.04
CA GLY A 277 -29.49 16.85 3.09
C GLY A 277 -29.02 15.59 3.81
N THR A 278 -29.96 14.69 4.07
CA THR A 278 -29.77 13.33 4.59
C THR A 278 -28.68 12.56 3.83
N PRO A 279 -27.73 11.90 4.51
CA PRO A 279 -26.82 10.96 3.84
C PRO A 279 -27.57 9.69 3.45
N GLU A 280 -27.67 9.48 2.14
CA GLU A 280 -28.16 8.28 1.48
C GLU A 280 -27.22 7.09 1.77
N VAL A 281 -27.77 6.08 2.44
CA VAL A 281 -27.07 4.85 2.83
C VAL A 281 -26.87 3.96 1.62
N LEU A 282 -25.62 3.83 1.18
CA LEU A 282 -25.18 2.87 0.18
C LEU A 282 -25.20 1.43 0.75
N GLY A 283 -26.12 0.61 0.24
CA GLY A 283 -25.89 -0.82 0.01
C GLY A 283 -26.41 -1.81 1.05
N ILE A 284 -27.67 -2.23 0.91
CA ILE A 284 -28.19 -3.48 1.49
C ILE A 284 -27.60 -4.66 0.69
N GLN A 285 -26.67 -5.40 1.29
CA GLN A 285 -26.22 -6.70 0.78
C GLN A 285 -27.36 -7.73 0.94
N LYS A 286 -28.03 -8.04 -0.18
CA LYS A 286 -29.06 -9.07 -0.29
C LYS A 286 -28.43 -10.45 -0.06
N SER A 287 -28.92 -11.18 0.93
CA SER A 287 -28.35 -12.47 1.36
C SER A 287 -28.41 -13.54 0.25
N LYS A 288 -27.30 -14.27 0.09
CA LYS A 288 -27.09 -15.39 -0.85
C LYS A 288 -27.90 -16.66 -0.51
N TRP A 289 -29.09 -16.56 0.06
CA TRP A 289 -29.93 -17.71 0.43
C TRP A 289 -31.07 -18.00 -0.55
N ASP A 290 -31.40 -17.06 -1.45
CA ASP A 290 -32.49 -17.25 -2.43
C ASP A 290 -32.12 -18.11 -3.65
N SER A 291 -30.84 -18.45 -3.86
CA SER A 291 -30.41 -19.27 -5.01
C SER A 291 -30.45 -20.79 -4.77
N ILE A 292 -30.77 -21.26 -3.57
CA ILE A 292 -30.74 -22.69 -3.22
C ILE A 292 -32.13 -23.35 -3.33
N ARG A 293 -33.20 -22.56 -3.44
CA ARG A 293 -34.58 -23.10 -3.54
C ARG A 293 -34.88 -23.88 -4.82
N TRP A 294 -34.07 -23.73 -5.89
CA TRP A 294 -34.34 -24.40 -7.16
C TRP A 294 -33.72 -25.82 -7.27
N LEU A 295 -32.81 -26.20 -6.37
CA LEU A 295 -32.13 -27.51 -6.39
C LEU A 295 -32.89 -28.63 -5.67
N SER A 296 -33.92 -28.31 -4.87
CA SER A 296 -34.72 -29.31 -4.14
C SER A 296 -35.82 -29.96 -4.98
N ILE A 297 -36.29 -29.30 -6.05
CA ILE A 297 -37.36 -29.80 -6.92
C ILE A 297 -36.95 -31.05 -7.74
N PRO A 298 -35.77 -31.12 -8.39
CA PRO A 298 -35.37 -32.33 -9.11
C PRO A 298 -35.11 -33.53 -8.19
N LEU A 299 -34.67 -33.30 -6.94
CA LEU A 299 -34.35 -34.37 -5.99
C LEU A 299 -35.62 -35.08 -5.46
N ILE A 300 -36.71 -34.34 -5.25
CA ILE A 300 -38.01 -34.89 -4.83
C ILE A 300 -38.66 -35.71 -5.97
N LEU A 301 -38.50 -35.28 -7.22
CA LEU A 301 -39.00 -36.02 -8.38
C LEU A 301 -38.26 -37.35 -8.60
N ILE A 302 -36.95 -37.39 -8.33
CA ILE A 302 -36.17 -38.63 -8.38
C ILE A 302 -36.60 -39.59 -7.27
N ALA A 303 -36.78 -39.12 -6.03
CA ALA A 303 -37.23 -39.94 -4.91
C ALA A 303 -38.63 -40.54 -5.13
N THR A 304 -39.56 -39.76 -5.68
CA THR A 304 -40.93 -40.23 -5.99
C THR A 304 -40.95 -41.24 -7.14
N PHE A 305 -40.10 -41.10 -8.16
CA PHE A 305 -39.96 -42.08 -9.24
C PHE A 305 -39.47 -43.45 -8.73
N PHE A 306 -38.47 -43.47 -7.83
CA PHE A 306 -37.98 -44.72 -7.25
C PHE A 306 -39.00 -45.37 -6.31
N PHE A 307 -39.76 -44.58 -5.56
CA PHE A 307 -40.83 -45.09 -4.68
C PHE A 307 -42.02 -45.68 -5.46
N LEU A 308 -42.40 -45.08 -6.59
CA LEU A 308 -43.46 -45.64 -7.45
C LEU A 308 -43.00 -46.89 -8.21
N LYS A 309 -41.71 -46.98 -8.56
CA LYS A 309 -41.14 -48.16 -9.23
C LYS A 309 -41.02 -49.36 -8.29
N SER A 310 -40.79 -49.15 -6.99
CA SER A 310 -40.75 -50.25 -6.01
C SER A 310 -42.13 -50.86 -5.75
N LYS A 311 -43.19 -50.05 -5.82
CA LYS A 311 -44.58 -50.51 -5.58
C LYS A 311 -45.20 -51.32 -6.74
N LYS A 312 -44.65 -51.23 -7.95
CA LYS A 312 -45.08 -52.03 -9.12
C LYS A 312 -44.40 -53.41 -9.20
N ARG A 313 -43.49 -53.74 -8.28
CA ARG A 313 -42.78 -55.03 -8.23
C ARG A 313 -43.11 -55.84 -6.97
N ALA A 314 -44.19 -55.50 -6.27
CA ALA A 314 -44.78 -56.28 -5.19
C ALA A 314 -46.12 -56.85 -5.66
#